data_AF-A0A937XQE6-F1
#
_entry.id   AF-A0A937XQE6-F1
#
_cell.length_a   1.000
_cell.length_b   1.000
_cell.length_c   1.000
_cell.angle_alpha   90.00
_cell.angle_beta   90.00
_cell.angle_gamma   90.00
#
_symmetry.space_group_name_H-M   'P 1'
#
loop_
_entity.id
_entity.type
_entity.pdbx_description
1 polymer ?
#
loop_
_entity_poly.entity_id
_entity_poly.type
_entity_poly.pdbx_seq_one_letter_code
_entity_poly.pdbx_strand_id
1 'polypeptide(L)'
;AHLAAYPGFDWESFARRFVESLGLEFNAYTTQIEPHDGLAEYLDAVARANTVLLDLDRDLWGYISLGYFRQRVKAGEVGSSTMPHKVNPIDFENSEGNLGAANALLRFLADKLPVSRWQRDLSDSTALRNVGVALGHSLLGWKSCLRGLGKLEVDAARLAEDLDANWEVLGEAIQTVMRRHGLPNPYEQLKELTRGKRLNAEAVRTFIGSLAIPEADRRRLLALTPAGYVGMARELARRI
;
A
#
# COMPACT_ATOMS: atom_id res chain seq x y z
N ALA A 1 -1.09 49.84 -6.34
CA ALA A 1 -0.22 50.16 -7.49
C ALA A 1 -1.02 50.19 -8.80
N HIS A 2 -1.61 49.07 -9.22
CA HIS A 2 -2.39 48.98 -10.48
C HIS A 2 -3.49 50.03 -10.62
N LEU A 3 -4.40 50.12 -9.66
CA LEU A 3 -5.48 51.13 -9.66
C LEU A 3 -4.97 52.58 -9.58
N ALA A 4 -3.80 52.82 -8.97
CA ALA A 4 -3.20 54.16 -8.92
C ALA A 4 -2.61 54.58 -10.28
N ALA A 5 -2.12 53.62 -11.06
CA ALA A 5 -1.59 53.87 -12.41
C ALA A 5 -2.71 53.93 -13.46
N TYR A 6 -3.69 53.03 -13.39
CA TYR A 6 -4.81 52.96 -14.34
C TYR A 6 -6.13 52.64 -13.60
N PRO A 7 -6.86 53.65 -13.11
CA PRO A 7 -8.07 53.46 -12.32
C PRO A 7 -9.26 52.94 -13.14
N GLY A 8 -9.31 53.22 -14.46
CA GLY A 8 -10.40 52.78 -15.34
C GLY A 8 -10.18 51.43 -16.02
N PHE A 9 -9.08 50.73 -15.73
CA PHE A 9 -8.78 49.44 -16.35
C PHE A 9 -9.30 48.28 -15.49
N ASP A 10 -9.95 47.31 -16.12
CA ASP A 10 -10.46 46.10 -15.47
C ASP A 10 -9.30 45.12 -15.19
N TRP A 11 -8.62 45.37 -14.07
CA TRP A 11 -7.48 44.58 -13.62
C TRP A 11 -7.84 43.16 -13.22
N GLU A 12 -9.04 42.94 -12.66
CA GLU A 12 -9.46 41.61 -12.19
C GLU A 12 -9.67 40.67 -13.40
N SER A 13 -10.45 41.10 -14.39
CA SER A 13 -10.66 40.29 -15.59
C SER A 13 -9.38 40.10 -16.38
N PHE A 14 -8.49 41.11 -16.41
CA PHE A 14 -7.17 40.95 -17.02
C PHE A 14 -6.32 39.90 -16.30
N ALA A 15 -6.22 39.97 -14.97
CA ALA A 15 -5.43 39.03 -14.17
C ALA A 15 -5.95 37.60 -14.32
N ARG A 16 -7.29 37.43 -14.27
CA ARG A 16 -7.94 36.14 -14.52
C ARG A 16 -7.56 35.56 -15.88
N ARG A 17 -7.79 36.32 -16.97
CA ARG A 17 -7.46 35.87 -18.33
C ARG A 17 -5.97 35.54 -18.47
N PHE A 18 -5.09 36.32 -17.84
CA PHE A 18 -3.67 36.06 -17.87
C PHE A 18 -3.30 34.73 -17.20
N VAL A 19 -3.76 34.50 -15.96
CA VAL A 19 -3.50 33.24 -15.24
C VAL A 19 -4.10 32.03 -15.97
N GLU A 20 -5.35 32.14 -16.41
CA GLU A 20 -6.05 31.07 -17.13
C GLU A 20 -5.41 30.80 -18.50
N SER A 21 -4.81 31.80 -19.16
CA SER A 21 -4.05 31.59 -20.40
C SER A 21 -2.77 30.75 -20.22
N LEU A 22 -2.28 30.61 -18.98
CA LEU A 22 -1.16 29.73 -18.63
C LEU A 22 -1.63 28.31 -18.27
N GLY A 23 -2.92 28.02 -18.34
CA GLY A 23 -3.50 26.73 -17.94
C GLY A 23 -3.61 26.55 -16.43
N LEU A 24 -3.58 27.64 -15.65
CA LEU A 24 -3.70 27.62 -14.20
C LEU A 24 -5.08 28.11 -13.76
N GLU A 25 -5.55 27.67 -12.59
CA GLU A 25 -6.77 28.18 -11.97
C GLU A 25 -6.51 29.54 -11.29
N PHE A 26 -7.39 30.51 -11.52
CA PHE A 26 -7.24 31.85 -10.96
C PHE A 26 -7.74 31.94 -9.52
N ASN A 27 -6.82 32.24 -8.59
CA ASN A 27 -7.16 32.58 -7.20
C ASN A 27 -7.38 34.09 -7.06
N ALA A 28 -8.65 34.51 -6.90
CA ALA A 28 -9.03 35.92 -6.84
C ALA A 28 -8.66 36.61 -5.51
N TYR A 29 -8.43 35.84 -4.44
CA TYR A 29 -8.27 36.37 -3.08
C TYR A 29 -6.92 35.95 -2.50
N THR A 30 -5.94 36.84 -2.65
CA THR A 30 -4.59 36.63 -2.14
C THR A 30 -4.12 37.82 -1.31
N THR A 31 -3.08 37.62 -0.51
CA THR A 31 -2.27 38.72 0.00
C THR A 31 -1.17 39.02 -1.02
N GLN A 32 0.07 39.29 -0.58
CA GLN A 32 1.18 39.49 -1.49
C GLN A 32 1.75 38.18 -2.07
N ILE A 33 1.25 37.03 -1.58
CA ILE A 33 1.60 35.68 -2.03
C ILE A 33 0.32 34.90 -2.31
N GLU A 34 0.41 33.90 -3.18
CA GLU A 34 -0.59 32.83 -3.22
C GLU A 34 -0.53 32.06 -1.88
N PRO A 35 -1.66 31.68 -1.27
CA PRO A 35 -1.70 31.10 0.08
C PRO A 35 -1.09 29.69 0.19
N HIS A 36 -0.69 29.04 -0.91
CA HIS A 36 -0.06 27.72 -0.96
C HIS A 36 -0.95 26.53 -0.54
N ASP A 37 -2.25 26.72 -0.33
CA ASP A 37 -3.18 25.66 0.07
C ASP A 37 -3.26 24.54 -0.98
N GLY A 38 -3.43 24.90 -2.26
CA GLY A 38 -3.45 23.92 -3.35
C GLY A 38 -2.12 23.16 -3.51
N LEU A 39 -0.99 23.80 -3.18
CA LEU A 39 0.30 23.11 -3.13
C LEU A 39 0.34 22.13 -1.95
N ALA A 40 -0.13 22.52 -0.77
CA ALA A 40 -0.20 21.62 0.38
C ALA A 40 -1.07 20.38 0.08
N GLU A 41 -2.25 20.57 -0.53
CA GLU A 41 -3.13 19.48 -0.97
C GLU A 41 -2.42 18.51 -1.92
N TYR A 42 -1.68 19.03 -2.90
CA TYR A 42 -0.87 18.23 -3.81
C TYR A 42 0.22 17.43 -3.07
N LEU A 43 0.99 18.08 -2.21
CA LEU A 43 2.08 17.43 -1.47
C LEU A 43 1.55 16.32 -0.55
N ASP A 44 0.39 16.55 0.08
CA ASP A 44 -0.31 15.56 0.89
C ASP A 44 -0.83 14.38 0.08
N ALA A 45 -1.36 14.62 -1.12
CA ALA A 45 -1.78 13.57 -2.03
C ALA A 45 -0.60 12.68 -2.45
N VAL A 46 0.54 13.29 -2.76
CA VAL A 46 1.79 12.57 -3.05
C VAL A 46 2.26 11.78 -1.83
N ALA A 47 2.23 12.37 -0.63
CA ALA A 47 2.65 11.69 0.59
C ALA A 47 1.77 10.47 0.91
N ARG A 48 0.45 10.56 0.68
CA ARG A 48 -0.47 9.42 0.81
C ARG A 48 -0.17 8.33 -0.20
N ALA A 49 0.08 8.68 -1.47
CA ALA A 49 0.48 7.70 -2.48
C ALA A 49 1.79 6.99 -2.08
N ASN A 50 2.79 7.74 -1.62
CA ASN A 50 4.04 7.19 -1.09
C ASN A 50 3.81 6.24 0.09
N THR A 51 2.84 6.52 0.98
CA THR A 51 2.51 5.61 2.08
C THR A 51 1.94 4.27 1.59
N VAL A 52 1.11 4.28 0.54
CA VAL A 52 0.63 3.04 -0.09
C VAL A 52 1.79 2.23 -0.68
N LEU A 53 2.73 2.90 -1.35
CA LEU A 53 3.91 2.22 -1.90
C LEU A 53 4.86 1.72 -0.82
N LEU A 54 5.02 2.44 0.28
CA LEU A 54 5.84 2.02 1.41
C LEU A 54 5.30 0.74 2.04
N ASP A 55 3.97 0.63 2.18
CA ASP A 55 3.31 -0.59 2.66
C ASP A 55 3.56 -1.77 1.72
N LEU A 56 3.42 -1.54 0.40
CA LEU A 56 3.76 -2.52 -0.63
C LEU A 56 5.23 -2.97 -0.57
N ASP A 57 6.17 -2.04 -0.40
CA ASP A 57 7.60 -2.35 -0.31
C ASP A 57 7.88 -3.30 0.88
N ARG A 58 7.23 -3.07 2.03
CA ARG A 58 7.37 -3.90 3.24
C ARG A 58 6.72 -5.27 3.09
N ASP A 59 5.53 -5.33 2.51
CA ASP A 59 4.85 -6.60 2.25
C ASP A 59 5.66 -7.46 1.28
N LEU A 60 6.18 -6.88 0.19
CA LEU A 60 7.02 -7.59 -0.76
C LEU A 60 8.34 -8.04 -0.14
N TRP A 61 8.96 -7.22 0.71
CA TRP A 61 10.11 -7.63 1.50
C TRP A 61 9.78 -8.87 2.35
N GLY A 62 8.63 -8.85 3.03
CA GLY A 62 8.15 -9.97 3.85
C GLY A 62 7.91 -11.24 3.03
N TYR A 63 7.23 -11.13 1.89
CA TYR A 63 6.98 -12.26 1.00
C TYR A 63 8.28 -12.85 0.41
N ILE A 64 9.28 -12.01 0.12
CA ILE A 64 10.61 -12.48 -0.28
C ILE A 64 11.29 -13.20 0.88
N SER A 65 11.20 -12.67 2.10
CA SER A 65 11.76 -13.31 3.30
C SER A 65 11.11 -14.67 3.61
N LEU A 66 9.82 -14.84 3.30
CA LEU A 66 9.09 -16.12 3.43
C LEU A 66 9.39 -17.11 2.30
N GLY A 67 10.08 -16.65 1.25
CA GLY A 67 10.38 -17.44 0.05
C GLY A 67 9.20 -17.56 -0.93
N TYR A 68 8.13 -16.78 -0.77
CA TYR A 68 7.00 -16.77 -1.71
C TYR A 68 7.38 -16.14 -3.05
N PHE A 69 8.35 -15.22 -3.02
CA PHE A 69 8.99 -14.69 -4.21
C PHE A 69 10.50 -14.95 -4.18
N ARG A 70 11.01 -15.37 -5.33
CA ARG A 70 12.44 -15.33 -5.67
C ARG A 70 12.72 -14.06 -6.46
N GLN A 71 14.00 -13.72 -6.58
CA GLN A 71 14.44 -12.54 -7.33
C GLN A 71 15.35 -12.95 -8.49
N ARG A 72 15.05 -12.44 -9.69
CA ARG A 72 15.93 -12.58 -10.85
C ARG A 72 17.25 -11.85 -10.59
N VAL A 73 18.35 -12.59 -10.70
CA VAL A 73 19.70 -12.05 -10.60
C VAL A 73 20.22 -11.73 -12.00
N LYS A 74 20.77 -10.53 -12.21
CA LYS A 74 21.55 -10.26 -13.44
C LYS A 74 22.97 -10.76 -13.27
N ALA A 75 23.53 -11.36 -14.33
CA ALA A 75 24.92 -11.78 -14.33
C ALA A 75 25.85 -10.60 -14.00
N GLY A 76 26.67 -10.74 -12.95
CA GLY A 76 27.59 -9.71 -12.46
C GLY A 76 27.07 -8.84 -11.30
N GLU A 77 25.81 -8.98 -10.86
CA GLU A 77 25.35 -8.33 -9.64
C GLU A 77 25.93 -9.01 -8.39
N VAL A 78 26.52 -8.21 -7.50
CA VAL A 78 27.05 -8.67 -6.21
C VAL A 78 26.00 -8.41 -5.13
N GLY A 79 25.37 -9.46 -4.61
CA GLY A 79 24.32 -9.35 -3.60
C GLY A 79 24.83 -9.11 -2.16
N SER A 80 26.03 -9.59 -1.83
CA SER A 80 26.73 -9.33 -0.57
C SER A 80 28.24 -9.44 -0.77
N SER A 81 29.01 -8.59 -0.09
CA SER A 81 30.48 -8.60 -0.15
C SER A 81 31.13 -9.82 0.51
N THR A 82 30.40 -10.54 1.37
CA THR A 82 30.93 -11.68 2.13
C THR A 82 30.10 -12.97 1.98
N MET A 83 28.84 -12.87 1.53
CA MET A 83 27.94 -14.02 1.34
C MET A 83 27.52 -14.16 -0.12
N PRO A 84 28.26 -14.91 -0.96
CA PRO A 84 28.05 -14.94 -2.41
C PRO A 84 26.72 -15.54 -2.87
N HIS A 85 26.01 -16.26 -1.99
CA HIS A 85 24.70 -16.84 -2.27
C HIS A 85 23.53 -15.88 -1.96
N LYS A 86 23.78 -14.73 -1.33
CA LYS A 86 22.72 -13.88 -0.79
C LYS A 86 22.14 -12.96 -1.87
N VAL A 87 20.82 -13.04 -2.07
CA VAL A 87 20.06 -12.13 -2.94
C VAL A 87 19.10 -11.34 -2.05
N ASN A 88 19.40 -10.06 -1.82
CA ASN A 88 18.62 -9.18 -0.94
C ASN A 88 17.60 -8.36 -1.75
N PRO A 89 16.42 -8.05 -1.21
CA PRO A 89 15.40 -7.20 -1.85
C PRO A 89 15.75 -5.70 -1.83
N ILE A 90 16.97 -5.36 -2.24
CA ILE A 90 17.54 -4.00 -2.08
C ILE A 90 16.74 -2.92 -2.80
N ASP A 91 16.06 -3.26 -3.89
CA ASP A 91 15.26 -2.31 -4.64
C ASP A 91 14.05 -1.83 -3.83
N PHE A 92 13.40 -2.72 -3.07
CA PHE A 92 12.30 -2.37 -2.16
C PHE A 92 12.82 -1.64 -0.91
N GLU A 93 13.96 -2.05 -0.34
CA GLU A 93 14.58 -1.38 0.81
C GLU A 93 15.01 0.06 0.46
N ASN A 94 15.56 0.27 -0.74
CA ASN A 94 15.90 1.60 -1.25
C ASN A 94 14.65 2.45 -1.49
N SER A 95 13.56 1.83 -1.97
CA SER A 95 12.28 2.51 -2.14
C SER A 95 11.74 2.99 -0.79
N GLU A 96 11.60 2.08 0.18
CA GLU A 96 11.11 2.36 1.52
C GLU A 96 11.84 3.55 2.16
N GLY A 97 13.18 3.55 2.14
CA GLY A 97 13.98 4.61 2.72
C GLY A 97 13.76 5.98 2.04
N ASN A 98 13.67 6.01 0.71
CA ASN A 98 13.43 7.25 -0.03
C ASN A 98 12.01 7.77 0.16
N LEU A 99 11.00 6.90 0.20
CA LEU A 99 9.61 7.30 0.45
C LEU A 99 9.43 7.89 1.86
N GLY A 100 10.13 7.34 2.86
CA GLY A 100 10.19 7.91 4.21
C GLY A 100 10.78 9.32 4.23
N ALA A 101 11.93 9.52 3.59
CA ALA A 101 12.57 10.83 3.49
C ALA A 101 11.71 11.85 2.70
N ALA A 102 11.10 11.40 1.60
CA ALA A 102 10.17 12.21 0.83
C ALA A 102 9.00 12.69 1.68
N ASN A 103 8.32 11.78 2.37
CA ASN A 103 7.13 12.10 3.16
C ASN A 103 7.41 13.05 4.32
N ALA A 104 8.59 12.93 4.96
CA ALA A 104 9.01 13.87 5.99
C ALA A 104 9.08 15.32 5.44
N LEU A 105 9.67 15.51 4.27
CA LEU A 105 9.77 16.82 3.63
C LEU A 105 8.42 17.30 3.05
N LEU A 106 7.65 16.42 2.40
CA LEU A 106 6.35 16.75 1.82
C LEU A 106 5.40 17.29 2.90
N ARG A 107 5.28 16.60 4.03
CA ARG A 107 4.41 17.03 5.14
C ARG A 107 4.90 18.31 5.80
N PHE A 108 6.21 18.43 6.03
CA PHE A 108 6.79 19.69 6.52
C PHE A 108 6.42 20.88 5.62
N LEU A 109 6.53 20.72 4.29
CA LEU A 109 6.20 21.78 3.35
C LEU A 109 4.69 22.07 3.32
N ALA A 110 3.85 21.04 3.34
CA ALA A 110 2.39 21.18 3.39
C ALA A 110 1.93 21.94 4.65
N ASP A 111 2.54 21.67 5.80
CA ASP A 111 2.22 22.36 7.06
C ASP A 111 2.78 23.79 7.10
N LYS A 112 4.01 24.00 6.59
CA LYS A 112 4.74 25.26 6.74
C LYS A 112 4.34 26.34 5.74
N LEU A 113 4.01 25.97 4.51
CA LEU A 113 3.82 26.94 3.42
C LEU A 113 2.55 27.80 3.59
N PRO A 114 1.39 27.25 4.03
CA PRO A 114 0.17 28.05 4.18
C PRO A 114 0.18 29.08 5.30
N VAL A 115 1.17 29.03 6.19
CA VAL A 115 1.26 29.92 7.35
C VAL A 115 2.30 31.02 7.09
N SER A 116 1.82 32.26 6.93
CA SER A 116 2.66 33.45 6.71
C SER A 116 2.14 34.63 7.55
N ARG A 117 3.05 35.39 8.19
CA ARG A 117 2.64 36.49 9.09
C ARG A 117 2.05 37.67 8.30
N TRP A 118 0.87 38.14 8.71
CA TRP A 118 0.15 39.29 8.11
C TRP A 118 -0.03 39.14 6.59
N GLN A 119 0.32 40.16 5.79
CA GLN A 119 0.21 40.09 4.33
C GLN A 119 1.28 39.20 3.68
N ARG A 120 2.35 38.88 4.41
CA ARG A 120 3.34 37.82 4.19
C ARG A 120 4.58 38.03 5.08
N ASP A 121 5.29 36.96 5.35
CA ASP A 121 6.74 36.99 5.59
C ASP A 121 7.48 36.25 4.46
N LEU A 122 8.82 36.22 4.48
CA LEU A 122 9.64 35.66 3.40
C LEU A 122 10.18 34.25 3.70
N SER A 123 9.69 33.59 4.75
CA SER A 123 10.17 32.25 5.15
C SER A 123 9.77 31.16 4.15
N ASP A 124 8.70 31.37 3.39
CA ASP A 124 8.24 30.50 2.32
C ASP A 124 9.23 30.45 1.14
N SER A 125 9.91 31.56 0.83
CA SER A 125 10.82 31.67 -0.32
C SER A 125 11.96 30.65 -0.31
N THR A 126 12.56 30.39 0.86
CA THR A 126 13.60 29.36 1.00
C THR A 126 13.00 27.95 1.10
N ALA A 127 11.82 27.81 1.72
CA ALA A 127 11.12 26.54 1.84
C ALA A 127 10.68 25.99 0.46
N LEU A 128 10.11 26.83 -0.41
CA LEU A 128 9.67 26.45 -1.77
C LEU A 128 10.79 25.85 -2.63
N ARG A 129 12.06 26.23 -2.40
CA ARG A 129 13.23 25.66 -3.09
C ARG A 129 13.48 24.18 -2.75
N ASN A 130 12.80 23.65 -1.74
CA ASN A 130 12.92 22.26 -1.30
C ASN A 130 11.79 21.36 -1.83
N VAL A 131 10.79 21.88 -2.55
CA VAL A 131 9.74 21.06 -3.17
C VAL A 131 10.35 20.02 -4.11
N GLY A 132 11.33 20.42 -4.93
CA GLY A 132 12.05 19.51 -5.82
C GLY A 132 12.85 18.43 -5.09
N VAL A 133 13.34 18.69 -3.88
CA VAL A 133 14.06 17.69 -3.07
C VAL A 133 13.10 16.60 -2.58
N ALA A 134 11.94 17.01 -2.07
CA ALA A 134 10.91 16.09 -1.60
C ALA A 134 10.37 15.19 -2.74
N LEU A 135 10.09 15.80 -3.90
CA LEU A 135 9.65 15.07 -5.09
C LEU A 135 10.77 14.20 -5.70
N GLY A 136 12.03 14.64 -5.59
CA GLY A 136 13.19 13.88 -6.03
C GLY A 136 13.34 12.56 -5.28
N HIS A 137 13.19 12.56 -3.95
CA HIS A 137 13.14 11.33 -3.16
C HIS A 137 11.97 10.44 -3.55
N SER A 138 10.77 11.02 -3.75
CA SER A 138 9.61 10.24 -4.21
C SER A 138 9.90 9.51 -5.53
N LEU A 139 10.46 10.23 -6.52
CA LEU A 139 10.82 9.67 -7.81
C LEU A 139 11.87 8.56 -7.72
N LEU A 140 12.89 8.72 -6.86
CA LEU A 140 13.89 7.66 -6.61
C LEU A 140 13.25 6.43 -5.98
N GLY A 141 12.31 6.63 -5.04
CA GLY A 141 11.54 5.56 -4.44
C GLY A 141 10.74 4.78 -5.48
N TRP A 142 9.92 5.48 -6.27
CA TRP A 142 9.08 4.88 -7.31
C TRP A 142 9.89 4.09 -8.35
N LYS A 143 11.04 4.63 -8.78
CA LYS A 143 11.93 3.93 -9.72
C LYS A 143 12.57 2.68 -9.12
N SER A 144 12.85 2.68 -7.82
CA SER A 144 13.42 1.53 -7.12
C SER A 144 12.34 0.45 -6.94
N CYS A 145 11.15 0.80 -6.45
CA CYS A 145 10.01 -0.12 -6.35
C CYS A 145 9.69 -0.78 -7.70
N LEU A 146 9.57 0.01 -8.78
CA LEU A 146 9.30 -0.51 -10.12
C LEU A 146 10.38 -1.51 -10.60
N ARG A 147 11.65 -1.26 -10.25
CA ARG A 147 12.75 -2.17 -10.57
C ARG A 147 12.65 -3.48 -9.79
N GLY A 148 12.31 -3.40 -8.50
CA GLY A 148 12.04 -4.56 -7.64
C GLY A 148 10.91 -5.41 -8.20
N LEU A 149 9.78 -4.79 -8.57
CA LEU A 149 8.64 -5.47 -9.20
C LEU A 149 9.04 -6.23 -10.47
N GLY A 150 9.91 -5.64 -11.30
CA GLY A 150 10.43 -6.28 -12.51
C GLY A 150 11.34 -7.50 -12.28
N LYS A 151 11.76 -7.76 -11.03
CA LYS A 151 12.63 -8.88 -10.64
C LYS A 151 11.89 -10.02 -9.95
N LEU A 152 10.62 -9.86 -9.57
CA LEU A 152 9.88 -10.87 -8.82
C LEU A 152 9.57 -12.12 -9.64
N GLU A 153 9.79 -13.28 -9.04
CA GLU A 153 9.36 -14.59 -9.57
C GLU A 153 8.62 -15.36 -8.48
N VAL A 154 7.37 -15.74 -8.75
CA VAL A 154 6.56 -16.47 -7.77
C VAL A 154 7.09 -17.88 -7.56
N ASP A 155 7.21 -18.30 -6.30
CA ASP A 155 7.50 -19.68 -5.92
C ASP A 155 6.20 -20.41 -5.55
N ALA A 156 5.52 -20.92 -6.58
CA ALA A 156 4.24 -21.61 -6.40
C ALA A 156 4.35 -22.88 -5.53
N ALA A 157 5.52 -23.55 -5.52
CA ALA A 157 5.75 -24.74 -4.70
C ALA A 157 5.82 -24.36 -3.22
N ARG A 158 6.60 -23.34 -2.87
CA ARG A 158 6.70 -22.86 -1.48
C ARG A 158 5.35 -22.39 -0.93
N LEU A 159 4.57 -21.68 -1.74
CA LEU A 159 3.20 -21.25 -1.39
C LEU A 159 2.28 -22.46 -1.14
N ALA A 160 2.33 -23.47 -2.00
CA ALA A 160 1.51 -24.68 -1.86
C ALA A 160 1.87 -25.49 -0.60
N GLU A 161 3.17 -25.62 -0.31
CA GLU A 161 3.67 -26.27 0.91
C GLU A 161 3.19 -25.54 2.18
N ASP A 162 3.22 -24.21 2.17
CA ASP A 162 2.77 -23.43 3.31
C ASP A 162 1.27 -23.59 3.54
N LEU A 163 0.46 -23.58 2.48
CA LEU A 163 -0.98 -23.83 2.57
C LEU A 163 -1.28 -25.24 3.08
N ASP A 164 -0.58 -26.26 2.58
CA ASP A 164 -0.80 -27.65 3.02
C ASP A 164 -0.38 -27.90 4.47
N ALA A 165 0.51 -27.07 5.02
CA ALA A 165 0.94 -27.15 6.42
C ALA A 165 -0.03 -26.48 7.42
N ASN A 166 -1.03 -25.73 6.97
CA ASN A 166 -1.89 -24.90 7.81
C ASN A 166 -3.39 -25.18 7.59
N TRP A 167 -3.86 -26.39 7.94
CA TRP A 167 -5.27 -26.79 7.77
C TRP A 167 -6.25 -26.11 8.73
N GLU A 168 -5.76 -25.52 9.82
CA GLU A 168 -6.55 -24.78 10.80
C GLU A 168 -7.31 -23.58 10.19
N VAL A 169 -6.86 -23.04 9.06
CA VAL A 169 -7.53 -21.93 8.36
C VAL A 169 -8.93 -22.30 7.88
N LEU A 170 -9.21 -23.59 7.65
CA LEU A 170 -10.55 -24.07 7.29
C LEU A 170 -11.53 -24.00 8.47
N GLY A 171 -11.03 -23.77 9.68
CA GLY A 171 -11.85 -23.70 10.88
C GLY A 171 -12.95 -22.64 10.79
N GLU A 172 -12.67 -21.49 10.16
CA GLU A 172 -13.66 -20.43 9.94
C GLU A 172 -14.82 -20.92 9.06
N ALA A 173 -14.53 -21.59 7.94
CA ALA A 173 -15.53 -22.13 7.03
C ALA A 173 -16.42 -23.17 7.74
N ILE A 174 -15.80 -24.07 8.51
CA ILE A 174 -16.50 -25.11 9.25
C ILE A 174 -17.43 -24.48 10.29
N GLN A 175 -16.93 -23.54 11.11
CA GLN A 175 -17.75 -22.85 12.12
C GLN A 175 -18.94 -22.14 11.47
N THR A 176 -18.73 -21.54 10.30
CA THR A 176 -19.75 -20.75 9.61
C THR A 176 -20.88 -21.66 9.12
N VAL A 177 -20.55 -22.84 8.59
CA VAL A 177 -21.54 -23.86 8.22
C VAL A 177 -22.25 -24.43 9.45
N MET A 178 -21.54 -24.67 10.55
CA MET A 178 -22.15 -25.10 11.82
C MET A 178 -23.17 -24.07 12.33
N ARG A 179 -22.83 -22.77 12.29
CA ARG A 179 -23.72 -21.67 12.67
C ARG A 179 -24.97 -21.61 11.78
N ARG A 180 -24.82 -21.78 10.46
CA ARG A 180 -25.95 -21.82 9.51
C ARG A 180 -26.97 -22.90 9.87
N HIS A 181 -26.52 -24.03 10.42
CA HIS A 181 -27.37 -25.16 10.83
C HIS A 181 -27.75 -25.15 12.31
N GLY A 182 -27.42 -24.10 13.05
CA GLY A 182 -27.81 -23.97 14.46
C GLY A 182 -27.12 -24.94 15.41
N LEU A 183 -25.94 -25.46 15.07
CA LEU A 183 -25.19 -26.33 15.98
C LEU A 183 -24.75 -25.54 17.23
N PRO A 184 -24.77 -26.16 18.42
CA PRO A 184 -24.42 -25.48 19.66
C PRO A 184 -22.90 -25.21 19.73
N ASN A 185 -22.51 -24.05 20.26
CA ASN A 185 -21.13 -23.68 20.55
C ASN A 185 -20.08 -23.92 19.43
N PRO A 186 -20.30 -23.53 18.15
CA PRO A 186 -19.38 -23.88 17.06
C PRO A 186 -17.95 -23.38 17.24
N TYR A 187 -17.81 -22.16 17.77
CA TYR A 187 -16.50 -21.55 18.03
C TYR A 187 -15.72 -22.32 19.10
N GLU A 188 -16.37 -22.70 20.22
CA GLU A 188 -15.68 -23.43 21.29
C GLU A 188 -15.30 -24.85 20.86
N GLN A 189 -16.16 -25.54 20.09
CA GLN A 189 -15.81 -26.86 19.53
C GLN A 189 -14.57 -26.80 18.63
N LEU A 190 -14.46 -25.76 17.79
CA LEU A 190 -13.30 -25.54 16.93
C LEU A 190 -12.06 -25.05 17.66
N LYS A 191 -12.24 -24.25 18.71
CA LYS A 191 -11.16 -23.81 19.59
C LYS A 191 -10.58 -24.98 20.37
N GLU A 192 -11.39 -25.89 20.89
CA GLU A 192 -10.90 -27.13 21.53
C GLU A 192 -10.11 -28.00 20.56
N LEU A 193 -10.51 -28.04 19.29
CA LEU A 193 -9.82 -28.78 18.24
C LEU A 193 -8.45 -28.15 17.89
N THR A 194 -8.38 -26.81 17.81
CA THR A 194 -7.20 -26.06 17.33
C THR A 194 -6.23 -25.61 18.42
N ARG A 195 -6.67 -25.49 19.69
CA ARG A 195 -5.86 -24.86 20.74
C ARG A 195 -4.61 -25.67 21.08
N GLY A 196 -3.46 -25.10 20.76
CA GLY A 196 -2.14 -25.67 21.06
C GLY A 196 -1.76 -26.88 20.19
N LYS A 197 -2.49 -27.12 19.09
CA LYS A 197 -2.24 -28.25 18.18
C LYS A 197 -2.23 -27.74 16.74
N ARG A 198 -1.28 -28.22 15.93
CA ARG A 198 -1.40 -28.11 14.47
C ARG A 198 -2.42 -29.12 13.98
N LEU A 199 -3.33 -28.69 13.11
CA LEU A 199 -4.27 -29.58 12.46
C LEU A 199 -3.69 -30.06 11.13
N ASN A 200 -3.82 -31.35 10.88
CA ASN A 200 -3.57 -31.93 9.57
C ASN A 200 -4.91 -32.22 8.87
N ALA A 201 -4.83 -32.63 7.61
CA ALA A 201 -5.99 -32.98 6.81
C ALA A 201 -6.91 -34.01 7.48
N GLU A 202 -6.33 -35.03 8.11
CA GLU A 202 -7.06 -36.12 8.76
C GLU A 202 -7.88 -35.65 9.96
N ALA A 203 -7.28 -34.82 10.83
CA ALA A 203 -7.96 -34.28 12.00
C ALA A 203 -9.16 -33.40 11.59
N VAL A 204 -8.99 -32.54 10.58
CA VAL A 204 -10.07 -31.70 10.05
C VAL A 204 -11.18 -32.55 9.43
N ARG A 205 -10.84 -33.57 8.63
CA ARG A 205 -11.82 -34.48 8.01
C ARG A 205 -12.59 -35.29 9.05
N THR A 206 -11.91 -35.77 10.09
CA THR A 206 -12.52 -36.49 11.21
C THR A 206 -13.53 -35.62 11.94
N PHE A 207 -13.17 -34.36 12.22
CA PHE A 207 -14.09 -33.40 12.84
C PHE A 207 -15.30 -33.11 11.96
N ILE A 208 -15.11 -32.87 10.65
CA ILE A 208 -16.24 -32.67 9.72
C ILE A 208 -17.15 -33.92 9.69
N GLY A 209 -16.57 -35.12 9.81
CA GLY A 209 -17.30 -36.39 9.89
C GLY A 209 -18.22 -36.51 11.11
N SER A 210 -17.87 -35.90 12.25
CA SER A 210 -18.69 -35.96 13.47
C SER A 210 -19.83 -34.94 13.50
N LEU A 211 -19.83 -33.94 12.61
CA LEU A 211 -20.84 -32.88 12.60
C LEU A 211 -22.23 -33.41 12.22
N ALA A 212 -23.26 -33.00 12.96
CA ALA A 212 -24.66 -33.25 12.63
C ALA A 212 -25.20 -32.24 11.61
N ILE A 213 -24.70 -32.30 10.36
CA ILE A 213 -25.09 -31.42 9.25
C ILE A 213 -25.57 -32.22 8.02
N PRO A 214 -26.32 -31.60 7.09
CA PRO A 214 -26.76 -32.27 5.86
C PRO A 214 -25.59 -32.79 5.01
N GLU A 215 -25.80 -33.93 4.35
CA GLU A 215 -24.75 -34.61 3.59
C GLU A 215 -24.18 -33.79 2.43
N ALA A 216 -24.99 -32.91 1.83
CA ALA A 216 -24.51 -31.99 0.80
C ALA A 216 -23.48 -30.99 1.36
N ASP A 217 -23.72 -30.46 2.57
CA ASP A 217 -22.82 -29.52 3.23
C ASP A 217 -21.57 -30.23 3.78
N ARG A 218 -21.73 -31.46 4.31
CA ARG A 218 -20.59 -32.30 4.73
C ARG A 218 -19.64 -32.57 3.56
N ARG A 219 -20.17 -33.02 2.42
CA ARG A 219 -19.36 -33.28 1.21
C ARG A 219 -18.64 -32.02 0.73
N ARG A 220 -19.30 -30.86 0.77
CA ARG A 220 -18.69 -29.58 0.41
C ARG A 220 -17.54 -29.22 1.35
N LEU A 221 -17.70 -29.38 2.66
CA LEU A 221 -16.61 -29.14 3.63
C LEU A 221 -15.46 -30.13 3.47
N LEU A 222 -15.74 -31.42 3.23
CA LEU A 222 -14.72 -32.45 2.99
C LEU A 222 -13.92 -32.23 1.71
N ALA A 223 -14.49 -31.52 0.73
CA ALA A 223 -13.82 -31.15 -0.51
C ALA A 223 -12.91 -29.91 -0.38
N LEU A 224 -13.01 -29.14 0.73
CA LEU A 224 -12.17 -27.98 0.94
C LEU A 224 -10.72 -28.39 1.23
N THR A 225 -9.81 -27.56 0.72
CA THR A 225 -8.39 -27.56 1.06
C THR A 225 -7.98 -26.11 1.36
N PRO A 226 -6.91 -25.87 2.11
CA PRO A 226 -6.40 -24.50 2.32
C PRO A 226 -6.19 -23.75 1.00
N ALA A 227 -5.62 -24.41 -0.02
CA ALA A 227 -5.42 -23.84 -1.35
C ALA A 227 -6.71 -23.56 -2.13
N GLY A 228 -7.80 -24.28 -1.85
CA GLY A 228 -9.11 -24.07 -2.46
C GLY A 228 -9.98 -23.04 -1.74
N TYR A 229 -9.65 -22.70 -0.49
CA TYR A 229 -10.41 -21.78 0.36
C TYR A 229 -9.96 -20.32 0.13
N VAL A 230 -10.16 -19.82 -1.09
CA VAL A 230 -9.72 -18.48 -1.52
C VAL A 230 -10.87 -17.49 -1.75
N GLY A 231 -12.11 -17.91 -1.46
CA GLY A 231 -13.31 -17.10 -1.66
C GLY A 231 -13.41 -16.52 -3.07
N MET A 232 -13.63 -15.21 -3.17
CA MET A 232 -13.75 -14.48 -4.45
C MET A 232 -12.43 -13.89 -4.95
N ALA A 233 -11.28 -14.23 -4.35
CA ALA A 233 -9.99 -13.58 -4.64
C ALA A 233 -9.66 -13.51 -6.14
N ARG A 234 -9.80 -14.64 -6.86
CA ARG A 234 -9.53 -14.71 -8.31
C ARG A 234 -10.48 -13.85 -9.14
N GLU A 235 -11.74 -13.76 -8.73
CA GLU A 235 -12.75 -12.98 -9.45
C GLU A 235 -12.50 -11.48 -9.27
N LEU A 236 -12.25 -11.05 -8.03
CA LEU A 236 -11.96 -9.65 -7.71
C LEU A 236 -10.69 -9.16 -8.40
N ALA A 237 -9.63 -9.98 -8.41
CA ALA A 237 -8.37 -9.63 -9.09
C ALA A 237 -8.52 -9.44 -10.61
N ARG A 238 -9.51 -10.08 -11.25
CA ARG A 238 -9.76 -9.95 -12.70
C ARG A 238 -10.62 -8.74 -13.08
N ARG A 239 -11.25 -8.08 -12.09
CA ARG A 239 -12.12 -6.92 -12.32
C ARG A 239 -11.37 -5.60 -12.27
N ILE A 240 -10.10 -5.62 -11.86
CA ILE A 240 -9.20 -4.46 -11.74
C ILE A 240 -8.46 -4.28 -13.07
#